data_AF-A0A2E0QCC9-F1
#
_entry.id   AF-A0A2E0QCC9-F1
#
_cell.length_a   1.000
_cell.length_b   1.000
_cell.length_c   1.000
_cell.angle_alpha   90.00
_cell.angle_beta   90.00
_cell.angle_gamma   90.00
#
_symmetry.space_group_name_H-M   'P 1'
#
loop_
_entity.id
_entity.type
_entity.pdbx_description
1 polymer ?
#
loop_
_entity_poly.entity_id
_entity_poly.type
_entity_poly.pdbx_seq_one_letter_code
_entity_poly.pdbx_strand_id
1 'polypeptide(L)'
;MTLMKCKECDHQVAQNAFSCPNCGAHNPTKAGEGFLKGFFIFIGAIFFALVLFMSLASANETDKNVLAAKNEIKGEQKVIDVYYDPSAAVQWHIGVYDDGSKRHGYASYICDILYEHALVRSDTSVRIVDIKRVKQGQSFRETSLGRVNCSNYQQYAP
;
A
#
# COMPACT_ATOMS: atom_id res chain seq x y z
N MET A 1 -59.86 10.73 -20.35
CA MET A 1 -59.70 9.84 -19.19
C MET A 1 -58.94 8.62 -19.66
N THR A 2 -57.77 8.32 -19.08
CA THR A 2 -56.94 7.18 -19.49
C THR A 2 -57.38 5.92 -18.73
N LEU A 3 -57.76 4.88 -19.47
CA LEU A 3 -58.16 3.58 -18.95
C LEU A 3 -56.97 2.62 -19.03
N MET A 4 -56.79 1.79 -18.00
CA MET A 4 -55.75 0.76 -17.92
C MET A 4 -56.37 -0.60 -17.64
N LYS A 5 -55.69 -1.69 -17.99
CA LYS A 5 -56.19 -3.04 -17.71
C LYS A 5 -55.92 -3.43 -16.25
N CYS A 6 -56.91 -4.01 -15.60
CA CYS A 6 -56.76 -4.68 -14.31
C CYS A 6 -55.89 -5.92 -14.48
N LYS A 7 -54.88 -6.10 -13.63
CA LYS A 7 -53.92 -7.20 -13.74
C LYS A 7 -54.47 -8.59 -13.46
N GLU A 8 -55.60 -8.68 -12.77
CA GLU A 8 -56.20 -9.97 -12.40
C GLU A 8 -57.24 -10.45 -13.40
N CYS A 9 -57.99 -9.53 -14.03
CA CYS A 9 -59.11 -9.89 -14.90
C CYS A 9 -59.11 -9.18 -16.27
N ASP A 10 -58.03 -8.48 -16.62
CA ASP A 10 -57.81 -7.73 -17.88
C ASP A 10 -58.87 -6.67 -18.24
N HIS A 11 -59.79 -6.38 -17.32
CA HIS A 11 -60.87 -5.42 -17.55
C HIS A 11 -60.35 -3.98 -17.48
N GLN A 12 -60.94 -3.09 -18.28
CA GLN A 12 -60.52 -1.69 -18.29
C GLN A 12 -61.03 -0.98 -17.03
N VAL A 13 -60.10 -0.46 -16.24
CA VAL A 13 -60.34 0.31 -15.03
C VAL A 13 -59.62 1.66 -15.11
N ALA A 14 -60.12 2.66 -14.39
CA ALA A 14 -59.44 3.95 -14.30
C ALA A 14 -58.04 3.75 -13.68
N GLN A 15 -57.05 4.50 -14.17
CA GLN A 15 -55.65 4.42 -13.70
C GLN A 15 -55.52 4.58 -12.17
N ASN A 16 -56.45 5.30 -11.55
CA ASN A 16 -56.51 5.59 -10.11
C ASN A 16 -57.63 4.83 -9.37
N ALA A 17 -58.23 3.79 -9.96
CA ALA A 17 -59.27 3.00 -9.30
C ALA A 17 -58.68 2.26 -8.08
N PHE A 18 -59.32 2.42 -6.92
CA PHE A 18 -58.89 1.76 -5.68
C PHE A 18 -59.20 0.26 -5.67
N SER A 19 -60.27 -0.14 -6.36
CA SER A 19 -60.69 -1.53 -6.51
C SER A 19 -61.25 -1.79 -7.90
N CYS A 20 -61.05 -2.99 -8.43
CA CYS A 20 -61.66 -3.40 -9.69
C CYS A 20 -63.14 -3.73 -9.48
N PRO A 21 -64.07 -3.13 -10.25
CA PRO A 21 -65.50 -3.43 -10.13
C PRO A 21 -65.88 -4.82 -10.64
N ASN A 22 -65.02 -5.46 -11.46
CA ASN A 22 -65.32 -6.75 -12.08
C ASN A 22 -64.82 -7.94 -11.24
N CYS A 23 -63.61 -7.86 -10.67
CA CYS A 23 -63.02 -8.96 -9.89
C CYS A 23 -62.81 -8.64 -8.42
N GLY A 24 -63.05 -7.40 -7.97
CA GLY A 24 -62.82 -7.00 -6.58
C GLY A 24 -61.36 -6.76 -6.19
N ALA A 25 -60.41 -6.93 -7.13
CA ALA A 25 -58.98 -6.74 -6.89
C ALA A 25 -58.69 -5.35 -6.30
N HIS A 26 -58.01 -5.33 -5.16
CA HIS A 26 -57.63 -4.11 -4.49
C HIS A 26 -56.31 -3.58 -5.09
N ASN A 27 -56.28 -2.30 -5.47
CA ASN A 27 -55.13 -1.65 -6.12
C ASN A 27 -54.71 -2.30 -7.46
N PRO A 28 -55.63 -2.42 -8.44
CA PRO A 28 -55.47 -3.25 -9.64
C PRO A 28 -54.37 -2.78 -10.62
N THR A 29 -53.79 -1.60 -10.42
CA THR A 29 -52.84 -0.96 -11.34
C THR A 29 -51.41 -0.86 -10.82
N LYS A 30 -51.15 -0.95 -9.50
CA LYS A 30 -49.78 -0.76 -8.98
C LYS A 30 -48.95 -2.03 -9.19
N ALA A 31 -47.84 -1.91 -9.92
CA ALA A 31 -46.79 -2.93 -9.98
C ALA A 31 -45.87 -2.73 -8.76
N GLY A 32 -45.51 -3.79 -8.07
CA GLY A 32 -44.51 -3.77 -7.00
C GLY A 32 -43.12 -3.49 -7.56
N GLU A 33 -42.85 -2.26 -7.98
CA GLU A 33 -41.59 -1.85 -8.62
C GLU A 33 -40.51 -1.37 -7.64
N GLY A 34 -40.77 -1.46 -6.32
CA GLY A 34 -39.89 -0.90 -5.29
C GLY A 34 -38.80 -1.82 -4.74
N PHE A 35 -38.94 -3.15 -4.84
CA PHE A 35 -38.11 -4.08 -4.06
C PHE A 35 -36.78 -4.45 -4.75
N LEU A 36 -36.77 -4.60 -6.07
CA LEU A 36 -35.56 -5.01 -6.81
C LEU A 36 -34.55 -3.87 -7.00
N LYS A 37 -35.00 -2.63 -7.23
CA LYS A 37 -34.10 -1.47 -7.43
C LYS A 37 -33.32 -1.09 -6.17
N GLY A 38 -33.92 -1.25 -4.98
CA GLY A 38 -33.22 -1.01 -3.71
C GLY A 38 -32.13 -2.04 -3.42
N PHE A 39 -32.34 -3.30 -3.80
CA PHE A 39 -31.38 -4.38 -3.57
C PHE A 39 -30.09 -4.21 -4.39
N PHE A 40 -30.19 -3.79 -5.65
CA PHE A 40 -29.02 -3.53 -6.50
C PHE A 40 -28.21 -2.31 -6.04
N ILE A 41 -28.86 -1.25 -5.53
CA ILE A 41 -28.17 -0.09 -4.97
C ILE A 41 -27.43 -0.47 -3.69
N PHE A 42 -28.03 -1.31 -2.84
CA PHE A 42 -27.42 -1.75 -1.59
C PHE A 42 -26.22 -2.67 -1.84
N ILE A 43 -26.33 -3.62 -2.76
CA ILE A 43 -25.20 -4.48 -3.17
C ILE A 43 -24.09 -3.65 -3.81
N GLY A 44 -24.43 -2.70 -4.69
CA GLY A 44 -23.45 -1.79 -5.30
C GLY A 44 -22.72 -0.95 -4.26
N ALA A 45 -23.43 -0.42 -3.25
CA ALA A 45 -22.83 0.37 -2.18
C ALA A 45 -21.92 -0.48 -1.27
N ILE A 46 -22.31 -1.71 -0.95
CA ILE A 46 -21.47 -2.65 -0.18
C ILE A 46 -20.22 -3.01 -0.98
N PHE A 47 -20.36 -3.34 -2.26
CA PHE A 47 -19.23 -3.70 -3.12
C PHE A 47 -18.26 -2.52 -3.29
N PHE A 48 -18.78 -1.31 -3.48
CA PHE A 48 -17.98 -0.09 -3.58
C PHE A 48 -17.25 0.22 -2.26
N ALA A 49 -17.90 0.05 -1.10
CA ALA A 49 -17.27 0.19 0.21
C ALA A 49 -16.16 -0.85 0.42
N LEU A 50 -16.36 -2.09 -0.03
CA LEU A 50 -15.40 -3.18 0.09
C LEU A 50 -14.15 -2.92 -0.78
N VAL A 51 -14.33 -2.44 -2.01
CA VAL A 51 -13.23 -2.03 -2.91
C VAL A 51 -12.44 -0.84 -2.33
N LEU A 52 -13.13 0.13 -1.71
CA LEU A 52 -12.47 1.25 -1.02
C LEU A 52 -11.64 0.78 0.18
N PHE A 53 -12.14 -0.19 0.96
CA PHE A 53 -11.46 -0.68 2.15
C PHE A 53 -10.18 -1.49 1.82
N MET A 54 -10.14 -2.19 0.68
CA MET A 54 -8.99 -3.00 0.27
C MET A 54 -7.74 -2.17 -0.09
N SER A 55 -7.92 -0.89 -0.42
CA SER A 55 -6.81 -0.02 -0.86
C SER A 55 -5.90 0.48 0.28
N LEU A 56 -6.31 0.39 1.56
CA LEU A 56 -5.54 0.95 2.68
C LEU A 56 -4.54 -0.04 3.35
N ALA A 57 -4.57 -1.32 3.02
CA ALA A 57 -3.79 -2.33 3.75
C ALA A 57 -2.31 -2.42 3.35
N SER A 58 -1.91 -1.86 2.20
CA SER A 58 -0.61 -2.15 1.57
C SER A 58 0.59 -1.31 2.05
N ALA A 59 0.40 -0.24 2.81
CA ALA A 59 1.51 0.67 3.16
C ALA A 59 2.34 0.22 4.38
N ASN A 60 1.84 -0.72 5.18
CA ASN A 60 2.39 -1.02 6.51
C ASN A 60 3.51 -2.09 6.51
N GLU A 61 3.58 -2.93 5.48
CA GLU A 61 4.53 -4.06 5.47
C GLU A 61 5.97 -3.61 5.25
N THR A 62 6.21 -2.74 4.27
CA THR A 62 7.54 -2.19 4.00
C THR A 62 8.12 -1.44 5.21
N ASP A 63 7.30 -0.64 5.90
CA ASP A 63 7.74 0.12 7.08
C ASP A 63 8.15 -0.80 8.23
N LYS A 64 7.43 -1.91 8.44
CA LYS A 64 7.79 -2.93 9.42
C LYS A 64 9.12 -3.61 9.07
N ASN A 65 9.31 -3.98 7.82
CA ASN A 65 10.55 -4.61 7.36
C ASN A 65 11.74 -3.64 7.47
N VAL A 66 11.56 -2.38 7.09
CA VAL A 66 12.58 -1.32 7.26
C VAL A 66 12.94 -1.15 8.74
N LEU A 67 11.95 -1.15 9.64
CA LEU A 67 12.20 -1.03 11.07
C LEU A 67 12.94 -2.26 11.63
N ALA A 68 12.56 -3.46 11.21
CA ALA A 68 13.21 -4.71 11.60
C ALA A 68 14.68 -4.74 11.15
N ALA A 69 14.94 -4.44 9.88
CA ALA A 69 16.30 -4.34 9.34
C ALA A 69 17.13 -3.26 10.06
N LYS A 70 16.54 -2.09 10.34
CA LYS A 70 17.23 -1.04 11.12
C LYS A 70 17.63 -1.52 12.50
N ASN A 71 16.78 -2.27 13.19
CA ASN A 71 17.06 -2.77 14.53
C ASN A 71 18.16 -3.84 14.51
N GLU A 72 18.14 -4.73 13.52
CA GLU A 72 19.17 -5.74 13.35
C GLU A 72 20.52 -5.12 13.03
N ILE A 73 20.58 -4.21 12.05
CA ILE A 73 21.83 -3.50 11.70
C ILE A 73 22.34 -2.69 12.90
N LYS A 74 21.47 -2.08 13.71
CA LYS A 74 21.88 -1.37 14.93
C LYS A 74 22.37 -2.30 16.05
N GLY A 75 22.04 -3.59 15.99
CA GLY A 75 22.55 -4.61 16.91
C GLY A 75 24.02 -4.97 16.67
N GLU A 76 24.57 -4.64 15.49
CA GLU A 76 25.96 -4.87 15.14
C GLU A 76 26.93 -4.02 15.98
N GLN A 77 27.98 -4.64 16.51
CA GLN A 77 28.95 -3.98 17.40
C GLN A 77 29.63 -2.74 16.78
N LYS A 78 29.80 -2.73 15.46
CA LYS A 78 30.51 -1.66 14.73
C LYS A 78 29.60 -0.50 14.31
N VAL A 79 28.28 -0.68 14.35
CA VAL A 79 27.31 0.31 13.89
C VAL A 79 27.05 1.31 14.99
N ILE A 80 27.23 2.58 14.65
CA ILE A 80 26.97 3.71 15.54
C ILE A 80 25.62 4.33 15.22
N ASP A 81 25.28 4.40 13.92
CA ASP A 81 23.99 4.93 13.48
C ASP A 81 23.57 4.33 12.13
N VAL A 82 22.27 4.35 11.86
CA VAL A 82 21.66 3.87 10.62
C VAL A 82 20.66 4.92 10.14
N TYR A 83 20.95 5.49 8.97
CA TYR A 83 20.07 6.42 8.28
C TYR A 83 19.51 5.78 7.01
N TYR A 84 18.19 5.90 6.82
CA TYR A 84 17.48 5.38 5.66
C TYR A 84 16.62 6.47 5.04
N ASP A 85 16.75 6.65 3.74
CA ASP A 85 15.96 7.58 2.93
C ASP A 85 15.55 6.90 1.62
N PRO A 86 14.26 6.51 1.45
CA PRO A 86 13.80 5.83 0.24
C PRO A 86 13.88 6.71 -1.02
N SER A 87 13.99 8.02 -0.87
CA SER A 87 14.04 8.99 -1.97
C SER A 87 15.47 9.32 -2.44
N ALA A 88 16.48 8.92 -1.66
CA ALA A 88 17.89 9.17 -1.98
C ALA A 88 18.45 8.18 -3.00
N ALA A 89 19.43 8.62 -3.79
CA ALA A 89 20.16 7.75 -4.74
C ALA A 89 20.96 6.63 -4.06
N VAL A 90 21.25 6.79 -2.76
CA VAL A 90 21.71 5.73 -1.87
C VAL A 90 20.77 5.73 -0.70
N GLN A 91 19.97 4.66 -0.57
CA GLN A 91 18.89 4.64 0.39
C GLN A 91 19.39 4.36 1.80
N TRP A 92 20.46 3.56 1.93
CA TRP A 92 20.98 3.11 3.23
C TRP A 92 22.36 3.67 3.52
N HIS A 93 22.48 4.39 4.64
CA HIS A 93 23.74 4.94 5.14
C HIS A 93 24.03 4.39 6.54
N ILE A 94 25.15 3.68 6.66
CA ILE A 94 25.56 3.00 7.89
C ILE A 94 26.76 3.73 8.47
N GLY A 95 26.56 4.39 9.59
CA GLY A 95 27.59 5.14 10.30
C GLY A 95 28.44 4.22 11.15
N VAL A 96 29.74 4.18 10.88
CA VAL A 96 30.75 3.44 11.65
C VAL A 96 31.93 4.36 11.96
N TYR A 97 32.82 3.94 12.86
CA TYR A 97 34.14 4.57 12.97
C TYR A 97 35.08 4.03 11.88
N ASP A 98 35.82 4.93 11.24
CA ASP A 98 36.88 4.55 10.32
C ASP A 98 38.06 3.93 11.08
N ASP A 99 38.40 2.68 10.75
CA ASP A 99 39.54 1.93 11.28
C ASP A 99 40.60 1.65 10.20
N GLY A 100 40.47 2.27 9.02
CA GLY A 100 41.35 2.07 7.87
C GLY A 100 41.10 0.78 7.08
N SER A 101 40.15 -0.06 7.48
CA SER A 101 39.80 -1.27 6.72
C SER A 101 38.88 -0.96 5.53
N LYS A 102 38.95 -1.80 4.49
CA LYS A 102 38.03 -1.71 3.34
C LYS A 102 36.62 -2.10 3.79
N ARG A 103 35.65 -1.21 3.62
CA ARG A 103 34.27 -1.44 4.08
C ARG A 103 33.31 -1.97 3.01
N HIS A 104 33.77 -2.29 1.79
CA HIS A 104 32.91 -2.91 0.77
C HIS A 104 32.36 -4.27 1.20
N GLY A 105 33.18 -5.12 1.84
CA GLY A 105 32.71 -6.41 2.35
C GLY A 105 31.65 -6.25 3.44
N TYR A 106 31.79 -5.23 4.29
CA TYR A 106 30.78 -4.91 5.28
C TYR A 106 29.50 -4.36 4.63
N ALA A 107 29.60 -3.52 3.59
CA ALA A 107 28.44 -3.09 2.82
C ALA A 107 27.70 -4.27 2.16
N SER A 108 28.42 -5.26 1.64
CA SER A 108 27.81 -6.49 1.11
C SER A 108 27.07 -7.27 2.20
N TYR A 109 27.66 -7.43 3.39
CA TYR A 109 26.98 -8.07 4.52
C TYR A 109 25.67 -7.35 4.90
N ILE A 110 25.66 -6.01 4.91
CA ILE A 110 24.42 -5.26 5.13
C ILE A 110 23.39 -5.53 4.02
N CYS A 111 23.82 -5.72 2.77
CA CYS A 111 22.91 -6.14 1.71
C CYS A 111 22.28 -7.51 1.98
N ASP A 112 23.01 -8.45 2.58
CA ASP A 112 22.46 -9.76 2.98
C ASP A 112 21.35 -9.60 4.03
N ILE A 113 21.58 -8.78 5.07
CA ILE A 113 20.53 -8.44 6.05
C ILE A 113 19.31 -7.84 5.33
N LEU A 114 19.52 -6.85 4.46
CA LEU A 114 18.40 -6.23 3.73
C LEU A 114 17.65 -7.23 2.83
N TYR A 115 18.35 -8.24 2.30
CA TYR A 115 17.73 -9.30 1.50
C TYR A 115 16.80 -10.17 2.35
N GLU A 116 17.23 -10.54 3.56
CA GLU A 116 16.42 -11.32 4.51
C GLU A 116 15.13 -10.58 4.93
N HIS A 117 15.16 -9.25 4.97
CA HIS A 117 13.98 -8.41 5.24
C HIS A 117 13.17 -8.04 3.98
N ALA A 118 13.48 -8.63 2.82
CA ALA A 118 12.82 -8.35 1.54
C ALA A 118 12.85 -6.86 1.13
N LEU A 119 13.95 -6.15 1.45
CA LEU A 119 14.13 -4.73 1.16
C LEU A 119 15.03 -4.46 -0.06
N VAL A 120 15.62 -5.51 -0.64
CA VAL A 120 16.50 -5.38 -1.82
C VAL A 120 15.69 -5.25 -3.11
N ARG A 121 15.84 -4.10 -3.75
CA ARG A 121 15.35 -3.78 -5.11
C ARG A 121 16.53 -3.56 -6.05
N SER A 122 16.27 -3.43 -7.35
CA SER A 122 17.30 -3.20 -8.38
C SER A 122 18.16 -1.94 -8.15
N ASP A 123 17.62 -0.95 -7.45
CA ASP A 123 18.28 0.32 -7.14
C ASP A 123 18.85 0.39 -5.71
N THR A 124 18.68 -0.66 -4.91
CA THR A 124 19.03 -0.62 -3.49
C THR A 124 20.54 -0.57 -3.31
N SER A 125 21.02 0.50 -2.69
CA SER A 125 22.44 0.73 -2.43
C SER A 125 22.68 0.98 -0.96
N VAL A 126 23.78 0.41 -0.47
CA VAL A 126 24.30 0.63 0.89
C VAL A 126 25.61 1.41 0.80
N ARG A 127 25.76 2.42 1.66
CA ARG A 127 27.02 3.12 1.89
C ARG A 127 27.41 3.07 3.36
N ILE A 128 28.65 2.71 3.59
CA ILE A 128 29.30 2.81 4.89
C ILE A 128 29.96 4.18 4.97
N VAL A 129 29.71 4.93 6.03
CA VAL A 129 30.22 6.29 6.22
C VAL A 129 30.96 6.42 7.55
N ASP A 130 31.99 7.27 7.58
CA ASP A 130 32.64 7.67 8.83
C ASP A 130 31.75 8.65 9.60
N ILE A 131 31.12 8.15 10.66
CA ILE A 131 30.19 8.92 11.48
C ILE A 131 30.87 10.11 12.18
N LYS A 132 32.18 10.02 12.47
CA LYS A 132 32.92 11.13 13.09
C LYS A 132 32.97 12.32 12.16
N ARG A 133 33.26 12.09 10.89
CA ARG A 133 33.32 13.13 9.85
C ARG A 133 31.94 13.65 9.45
N VAL A 134 30.92 12.80 9.43
CA VAL A 134 29.52 13.24 9.22
C VAL A 134 29.10 14.20 10.33
N LYS A 135 29.41 13.90 11.60
CA LYS A 135 29.14 14.79 12.75
C LYS A 135 29.89 16.13 12.67
N GLN A 136 30.95 16.22 11.88
CA GLN A 136 31.68 17.46 11.60
C GLN A 136 31.06 18.27 10.44
N GLY A 137 29.93 17.84 9.89
CA GLY A 137 29.21 18.51 8.81
C GLY A 137 29.65 18.11 7.40
N GLN A 138 30.51 17.10 7.26
CA GLN A 138 30.87 16.58 5.93
C GLN A 138 29.74 15.74 5.34
N SER A 139 29.66 15.71 4.01
CA SER A 139 28.61 14.97 3.32
C SER A 139 28.81 13.45 3.43
N PHE A 140 27.73 12.68 3.30
CA PHE A 140 27.81 11.21 3.19
C PHE A 140 28.65 10.71 2.02
N ARG A 141 28.93 11.56 1.02
CA ARG A 141 29.77 11.21 -0.13
C ARG A 141 31.24 11.33 0.22
N GLU A 142 31.65 12.44 0.83
CA GLU A 142 33.05 12.69 1.20
C GLU A 142 33.53 11.77 2.33
N THR A 143 32.60 11.22 3.09
CA THR A 143 32.84 10.34 4.25
C THR A 143 32.61 8.86 3.93
N SER A 144 32.40 8.54 2.66
CA SER A 144 32.20 7.17 2.19
C SER A 144 33.45 6.33 2.44
N LEU A 145 33.27 5.20 3.12
CA LEU A 145 34.31 4.18 3.34
C LEU A 145 34.12 2.96 2.43
N GLY A 146 32.94 2.86 1.81
CA GLY A 146 32.60 1.80 0.87
C GLY A 146 31.13 1.85 0.48
N ARG A 147 30.85 1.55 -0.78
CA ARG A 147 29.49 1.48 -1.32
C ARG A 147 29.32 0.22 -2.15
N VAL A 148 28.13 -0.39 -2.05
CA VAL A 148 27.71 -1.56 -2.82
C VAL A 148 26.26 -1.38 -3.29
N ASN A 149 25.95 -1.80 -4.51
CA ASN A 149 24.57 -2.03 -4.95
C ASN A 149 24.17 -3.46 -4.59
N CYS A 150 23.08 -3.63 -3.84
CA CYS A 150 22.67 -4.91 -3.28
C CYS A 150 22.07 -5.87 -4.32
N SER A 151 21.65 -5.40 -5.50
CA SER A 151 21.09 -6.25 -6.55
C SER A 151 22.15 -7.03 -7.33
N ASN A 152 23.34 -6.46 -7.48
CA ASN A 152 24.40 -7.02 -8.32
C ASN A 152 25.78 -7.08 -7.63
N TYR A 153 25.84 -6.70 -6.35
CA TYR A 153 27.05 -6.62 -5.54
C TYR A 153 28.18 -5.79 -6.16
N GLN A 154 27.84 -4.88 -7.08
CA GLN A 154 28.82 -3.99 -7.69
C GLN A 154 29.35 -3.01 -6.64
N GLN A 155 30.67 -3.00 -6.50
CA GLN A 155 31.38 -2.08 -5.59
C GLN A 155 31.65 -0.77 -6.32
N TYR A 156 31.48 0.34 -5.60
CA TYR A 156 31.82 1.68 -6.08
C TYR A 156 32.93 2.25 -5.23
N ALA A 157 33.86 2.96 -5.86
CA ALA A 157 34.90 3.67 -5.13
C ALA A 157 34.30 4.63 -4.08
N PRO A 158 34.94 4.76 -2.91
CA PRO A 158 34.53 5.72 -1.89
C PRO A 158 34.52 7.15 -2.43
#